data_AF-A0A1G9DSW6-F1
#
_entry.id   AF-A0A1G9DSW6-F1
#
_cell.length_a   1.000
_cell.length_b   1.000
_cell.length_c   1.000
_cell.angle_alpha   90.00
_cell.angle_beta   90.00
_cell.angle_gamma   90.00
#
_symmetry.space_group_name_H-M   'P 1'
#
loop_
_entity.id
_entity.type
_entity.pdbx_description
1 polymer ?
#
loop_
_entity_poly.entity_id
_entity_poly.type
_entity_poly.pdbx_seq_one_letter_code
_entity_poly.pdbx_strand_id
1 'polypeptide(L)'
;MPPENVRVLFTSVFDVGYWSYTTVVVEALRPFEAAISDPESLELQWVGIDAVVGKELHPGFAAAWPGLRSRLTETRPITSSV
;
A
#
# COMPACT_ATOMS: atom_id res chain seq x y z
N MET A 1 -8.93 8.61 -7.76
CA MET A 1 -9.99 7.94 -6.97
C MET A 1 -10.67 8.98 -6.10
N PRO A 2 -12.02 9.06 -6.10
CA PRO A 2 -12.73 9.97 -5.21
C PRO A 2 -12.50 9.60 -3.72
N PRO A 3 -12.33 10.58 -2.80
CA PRO A 3 -12.07 10.32 -1.38
C PRO A 3 -13.12 9.43 -0.69
N GLU A 4 -14.37 9.52 -1.12
CA GLU A 4 -15.49 8.72 -0.60
C GLU A 4 -15.38 7.22 -0.95
N ASN A 5 -14.54 6.86 -1.91
CA ASN A 5 -14.32 5.48 -2.33
C ASN A 5 -13.09 4.84 -1.67
N VAL A 6 -12.48 5.50 -0.69
CA VAL A 6 -11.34 4.95 0.06
C VAL A 6 -11.58 5.02 1.57
N ARG A 7 -11.18 3.97 2.27
CA ARG A 7 -11.12 3.94 3.73
C ARG A 7 -9.66 3.85 4.16
N VAL A 8 -9.18 4.81 4.95
CA VAL A 8 -7.84 4.71 5.54
C VAL A 8 -7.86 3.57 6.56
N LEU A 9 -6.99 2.60 6.37
CA LEU A 9 -6.79 1.50 7.30
C LEU A 9 -5.82 1.92 8.40
N PHE A 10 -4.66 2.43 7.99
CA PHE A 10 -3.66 2.95 8.91
C PHE A 10 -2.60 3.78 8.20
N THR A 11 -1.81 4.51 8.98
CA THR A 11 -0.58 5.16 8.55
C THR A 11 0.63 4.47 9.19
N SER A 12 1.75 4.44 8.47
CA SER A 12 3.04 3.96 8.97
C SER A 12 4.11 4.98 8.63
N VAL A 13 4.95 5.33 9.60
CA VAL A 13 6.08 6.24 9.40
C VAL A 13 7.36 5.43 9.49
N PHE A 14 8.20 5.56 8.47
CA PHE A 14 9.58 5.09 8.49
C PHE A 14 10.51 6.30 8.54
N ASP A 15 11.15 6.48 9.69
CA ASP A 15 12.02 7.61 9.99
C ASP A 15 13.48 7.14 10.03
N VAL A 16 14.34 7.82 9.28
CA VAL A 16 15.80 7.57 9.22
C VAL A 16 16.62 8.67 9.91
N GLY A 17 15.97 9.50 10.74
CA GLY A 17 16.56 10.55 11.56
C GLY A 17 16.68 11.91 10.87
N TYR A 18 16.93 11.92 9.55
CA TYR A 18 17.02 13.15 8.75
C TYR A 18 15.92 13.27 7.69
N TRP A 19 15.15 12.20 7.47
CA TRP A 19 14.02 12.15 6.55
C TRP A 19 13.00 11.14 7.04
N SER A 20 11.74 11.34 6.68
CA SER A 20 10.64 10.42 7.01
C SER A 20 9.80 10.10 5.78
N TYR A 21 9.45 8.83 5.63
CA TYR A 21 8.47 8.35 4.66
C TYR A 21 7.18 7.99 5.40
N THR A 22 6.07 8.63 5.05
CA THR A 22 4.75 8.25 5.54
C THR A 22 4.02 7.44 4.47
N THR A 23 3.70 6.20 4.79
CA THR A 23 2.82 5.35 3.96
C THR A 23 1.41 5.39 4.53
N VAL A 24 0.45 5.82 3.72
CA VAL A 24 -0.98 5.74 4.03
C VAL A 24 -1.54 4.52 3.33
N VAL A 25 -2.00 3.54 4.11
CA VAL A 25 -2.61 2.32 3.59
C VAL A 25 -4.12 2.51 3.57
N VAL A 26 -4.72 2.30 2.39
CA VAL A 26 -6.14 2.48 2.16
C VAL A 26 -6.76 1.20 1.59
N GLU A 27 -8.02 1.00 1.91
CA GLU A 27 -8.89 0.04 1.26
C GLU A 27 -9.73 0.77 0.20
N ALA A 28 -9.73 0.26 -1.02
CA ALA A 28 -10.66 0.71 -2.05
C ALA A 28 -12.04 0.10 -1.78
N LEU A 29 -13.04 0.95 -1.51
CA LEU A 29 -14.41 0.53 -1.20
C LEU A 29 -15.19 0.09 -2.45
N ARG A 30 -14.69 0.43 -3.63
CA ARG A 30 -15.22 -0.01 -4.91
C ARG A 30 -14.09 -0.46 -5.84
N PRO A 31 -14.30 -1.49 -6.67
CA PRO A 31 -13.35 -1.86 -7.71
C PRO A 31 -13.08 -0.70 -8.66
N PHE A 32 -11.85 -0.59 -9.14
CA PHE A 32 -11.45 0.37 -10.16
C PHE A 32 -10.33 -0.20 -11.01
N GLU A 33 -10.23 0.31 -12.24
CA GLU A 33 -9.09 0.03 -13.10
C GLU A 33 -7.92 0.94 -12.72
N ALA A 34 -6.77 0.34 -12.44
CA ALA A 34 -5.56 1.08 -12.16
C ALA A 34 -5.07 1.74 -13.45
N ALA A 35 -5.10 3.07 -13.49
CA ALA A 35 -4.60 3.85 -14.62
C ALA A 35 -3.48 4.78 -14.15
N ILE A 36 -2.44 4.91 -14.96
CA ILE A 36 -1.39 5.92 -14.77
C ILE A 36 -2.05 7.29 -14.88
N SER A 37 -2.04 8.06 -13.80
CA SER A 37 -2.71 9.37 -13.72
C SER A 37 -1.75 10.55 -13.65
N ASP A 38 -0.45 10.30 -13.59
CA ASP A 38 0.58 11.32 -13.42
C ASP A 38 1.79 11.03 -14.34
N PRO A 39 2.40 12.07 -14.96
CA PRO A 39 3.55 11.92 -15.85
C PRO A 39 4.82 11.34 -15.19
N GLU A 40 4.93 11.32 -13.87
CA GLU A 40 6.06 10.74 -13.14
C GLU A 40 6.01 9.20 -13.07
N SER A 41 4.90 8.58 -13.49
CA SER A 41 4.72 7.13 -13.44
C SER A 41 4.92 6.45 -14.80
N LEU A 42 5.87 5.52 -14.88
CA LEU A 42 6.13 4.71 -16.07
C LEU A 42 5.25 3.45 -16.15
N GLU A 43 4.83 2.92 -14.99
CA GLU A 43 4.06 1.68 -14.90
C GLU A 43 3.18 1.69 -13.64
N LEU A 44 2.01 1.05 -13.71
CA LEU A 44 1.11 0.80 -12.58
C LEU A 44 0.54 -0.62 -12.66
N GLN A 45 0.64 -1.38 -11.56
CA GLN A 45 0.19 -2.77 -11.52
C GLN A 45 -0.49 -3.11 -10.19
N TRP A 46 -1.52 -3.96 -10.26
CA TRP A 46 -2.02 -4.67 -9.09
C TRP A 46 -1.13 -5.87 -8.80
N VAL A 47 -0.52 -5.91 -7.61
CA VAL A 47 0.35 -7.01 -7.17
C VAL A 47 -0.20 -7.66 -5.91
N GLY A 48 -0.09 -8.97 -5.81
CA GLY A 48 -0.39 -9.69 -4.57
C GLY A 48 0.60 -9.28 -3.47
N ILE A 49 0.14 -9.26 -2.21
CA ILE A 49 0.95 -8.85 -1.05
C ILE A 49 2.27 -9.64 -0.99
N ASP A 50 2.22 -10.94 -1.23
CA ASP A 50 3.41 -11.79 -1.21
C ASP A 50 4.39 -11.53 -2.37
N ALA A 51 3.91 -10.98 -3.48
CA ALA A 51 4.74 -10.69 -4.66
C ALA A 51 5.52 -9.37 -4.53
N VAL A 52 5.19 -8.51 -3.56
CA VAL A 52 5.82 -7.20 -3.37
C VAL A 52 7.34 -7.32 -3.16
N VAL A 53 7.79 -8.29 -2.36
CA VAL A 53 9.22 -8.49 -2.08
C VAL A 53 10.02 -8.97 -3.29
N GLY A 54 9.36 -9.45 -4.34
CA GLY A 54 9.99 -9.85 -5.59
C GLY A 54 10.16 -8.73 -6.61
N LYS A 55 9.73 -7.49 -6.28
CA LYS A 55 9.89 -6.32 -7.14
C LYS A 55 11.19 -5.57 -6.82
N GLU A 56 11.65 -4.76 -7.76
CA GLU A 56 12.74 -3.80 -7.53
C GLU A 56 12.22 -2.64 -6.68
N LEU A 57 12.26 -2.82 -5.35
CA LEU A 57 11.72 -1.84 -4.40
C LEU A 57 12.75 -0.74 -4.10
N HIS A 58 12.27 0.51 -3.97
CA HIS A 58 13.07 1.58 -3.40
C HIS A 58 13.55 1.20 -1.99
N PRO A 59 14.83 1.42 -1.62
CA PRO A 59 15.39 0.93 -0.35
C PRO A 59 14.60 1.34 0.89
N GLY A 60 14.12 2.58 0.95
CA GLY A 60 13.30 3.06 2.07
C GLY A 60 11.95 2.34 2.20
N PHE A 61 11.32 1.99 1.07
CA PHE A 61 10.08 1.21 1.10
C PHE A 61 10.34 -0.25 1.43
N ALA A 62 11.40 -0.84 0.88
CA ALA A 62 11.82 -2.20 1.20
C ALA A 62 12.08 -2.39 2.70
N ALA A 63 12.71 -1.41 3.35
CA ALA A 63 12.96 -1.43 4.79
C ALA A 63 11.67 -1.28 5.62
N ALA A 64 10.70 -0.49 5.16
CA ALA A 64 9.40 -0.31 5.82
C ALA A 64 8.46 -1.51 5.62
N TRP A 65 8.64 -2.28 4.55
CA TRP A 65 7.70 -3.31 4.10
C TRP A 65 7.36 -4.40 5.13
N PRO A 66 8.30 -4.98 5.91
CA PRO A 66 7.96 -6.02 6.89
C PRO A 66 6.94 -5.54 7.94
N GLY A 67 7.07 -4.28 8.40
CA GLY A 67 6.12 -3.67 9.34
C GLY A 67 4.76 -3.41 8.69
N LEU A 68 4.75 -2.91 7.46
CA LEU A 68 3.52 -2.71 6.68
C LEU A 68 2.77 -4.04 6.47
N ARG A 69 3.49 -5.09 6.06
CA ARG A 69 2.93 -6.43 5.80
C ARG A 69 2.29 -7.02 7.05
N SER A 70 2.96 -6.92 8.20
CA SER A 70 2.44 -7.44 9.47
C SER A 70 1.10 -6.80 9.81
N ARG A 71 1.01 -5.46 9.72
CA ARG A 71 -0.22 -4.71 9.99
C ARG A 71 -1.31 -4.96 8.96
N LEU A 72 -0.96 -5.16 7.68
CA LEU A 72 -1.91 -5.56 6.64
C LEU A 72 -2.58 -6.91 6.98
N THR A 73 -1.82 -7.88 7.47
CA THR A 73 -2.37 -9.18 7.87
C THR A 73 -3.29 -9.07 9.08
N GLU A 74 -2.97 -8.20 10.05
CA GLU A 74 -3.81 -7.93 11.23
C GLU A 74 -5.10 -7.18 10.88
N THR A 75 -5.05 -6.28 9.89
CA THR A 75 -6.18 -5.41 9.53
C THR A 75 -7.24 -6.13 8.67
N ARG A 76 -6.92 -7.29 8.08
CA ARG A 76 -7.86 -8.01 7.21
C ARG A 76 -9.05 -8.53 8.03
N PRO A 77 -10.30 -8.10 7.73
CA PRO A 77 -11.48 -8.71 8.33
C PRO A 77 -11.61 -10.15 7.82
N ILE A 78 -11.91 -11.08 8.72
CA ILE A 78 -12.47 -12.40 8.40
C ILE A 78 -13.84 -12.20 7.74
N THR A 79 -13.89 -11.85 6.46
CA THR A 79 -15.12 -11.99 5.67
C THR A 79 -15.18 -13.42 5.17
N SER A 80 -15.66 -14.31 6.04
CA SER A 80 -16.19 -15.60 5.65
C SER A 80 -17.58 -15.35 5.07
N SER A 81 -17.68 -15.17 3.76
CA SER A 81 -18.98 -15.32 3.09
C SER A 81 -19.19 -16.80 2.81
N VAL A 82 -20.14 -17.37 3.55
CA VAL A 82 -20.76 -18.66 3.31
C VAL A 82 -21.56 -18.61 2.01
#